data_AF-A0A964JL80-F1
#
_entry.id   AF-A0A964JL80-F1
#
_cell.length_a   1.000
_cell.length_b   1.000
_cell.length_c   1.000
_cell.angle_alpha   90.00
_cell.angle_beta   90.00
_cell.angle_gamma   90.00
#
_symmetry.space_group_name_H-M   'P 1'
#
loop_
_entity.id
_entity.type
_entity.pdbx_description
1 polymer ?
#
loop_
_entity_poly.entity_id
_entity_poly.type
_entity_poly.pdbx_seq_one_letter_code
_entity_poly.pdbx_strand_id
1 'polypeptide(L)'
;MPAHLRNRHLGHRPGALRHHQCTRSPLHPIPPLAHHVRCGLGEGSRATAAGTPDSARGTCRTVVREPGESAVSETDARRSFPSGTCLFREGDHGQEMYIIVSGRVRISRRVRDVDRVVTTLPPGEFFGELALLNERSRSGTATVVEDAELLVVGPDTFEALIYNHREVALRLIRRLARRLEDANQDITLLLYRDPGSRLAHALKRFACSHGQRRGDNVHISLGVLELALRLGLQAPEIERVLTRFRDKGLVVAFDEDHIELGDPNRLDRFLDFLYLRHDFAALVDDEP
;
A
#
# COMPACT_ATOMS: atom_id res chain seq x y z
N MET A 1 -81.48 1.78 1.23
CA MET A 1 -81.41 0.67 0.25
C MET A 1 -80.12 -0.12 0.54
N PRO A 2 -80.22 -1.39 0.94
CA PRO A 2 -79.11 -2.31 1.29
C PRO A 2 -78.42 -2.82 -0.01
N ALA A 3 -77.28 -3.52 -0.05
CA ALA A 3 -76.89 -4.77 0.60
C ALA A 3 -75.37 -5.06 0.30
N HIS A 4 -74.54 -5.43 1.31
CA HIS A 4 -73.94 -6.78 1.54
C HIS A 4 -72.84 -7.22 0.52
N LEU A 5 -71.66 -7.77 0.85
CA LEU A 5 -71.17 -8.67 1.92
C LEU A 5 -69.63 -8.45 2.12
N ARG A 6 -69.09 -8.36 3.36
CA ARG A 6 -68.41 -9.42 4.18
C ARG A 6 -67.33 -10.21 3.44
N ASN A 7 -66.07 -10.27 3.88
CA ASN A 7 -65.48 -10.98 5.05
C ASN A 7 -63.94 -10.90 4.83
N ARG A 8 -62.97 -11.06 5.74
CA ARG A 8 -62.86 -11.37 7.16
C ARG A 8 -61.39 -11.10 7.55
N HIS A 9 -61.18 -10.67 8.79
CA HIS A 9 -59.89 -10.64 9.48
C HIS A 9 -59.15 -11.99 9.48
N LEU A 10 -57.81 -11.94 9.55
CA LEU A 10 -56.99 -12.69 10.50
C LEU A 10 -55.60 -12.02 10.59
N GLY A 11 -55.25 -11.55 11.79
CA GLY A 11 -53.90 -11.09 12.10
C GLY A 11 -52.98 -12.25 12.47
N HIS A 12 -51.67 -12.09 12.28
CA HIS A 12 -50.66 -12.82 13.03
C HIS A 12 -49.32 -12.06 13.12
N ARG A 13 -48.68 -12.26 14.27
CA ARG A 13 -47.53 -11.61 14.94
C ARG A 13 -46.18 -11.59 14.18
N PRO A 14 -45.20 -10.79 14.65
CA PRO A 14 -43.88 -10.65 14.03
C PRO A 14 -42.99 -11.87 14.29
N GLY A 15 -42.23 -12.29 13.27
CA GLY A 15 -41.41 -13.50 13.32
C GLY A 15 -40.03 -13.32 12.66
N ALA A 16 -39.03 -13.27 13.54
CA ALA A 16 -37.69 -13.87 13.44
C ALA A 16 -36.80 -13.60 12.22
N LEU A 17 -35.69 -12.92 12.53
CA LEU A 17 -34.36 -13.01 11.89
C LEU A 17 -34.08 -14.39 11.27
N ARG A 18 -33.71 -14.40 9.99
CA ARG A 18 -32.98 -15.52 9.37
C ARG A 18 -31.68 -15.01 8.75
N HIS A 19 -30.59 -15.51 9.30
CA HIS A 19 -29.25 -15.45 8.73
C HIS A 19 -29.26 -15.96 7.29
N HIS A 20 -28.91 -15.11 6.33
CA HIS A 20 -28.49 -15.58 5.02
C HIS A 20 -27.08 -16.17 5.14
N GLN A 21 -27.04 -17.51 5.16
CA GLN A 21 -25.81 -18.26 4.99
C GLN A 21 -25.23 -17.99 3.60
N CYS A 22 -23.99 -17.54 3.59
CA CYS A 22 -23.16 -17.37 2.41
C CYS A 22 -22.81 -18.77 1.86
N THR A 23 -23.54 -19.24 0.84
CA THR A 23 -23.20 -20.48 0.15
C THR A 23 -21.99 -20.23 -0.76
N ARG A 24 -20.84 -20.76 -0.34
CA ARG A 24 -19.63 -20.86 -1.15
C ARG A 24 -19.95 -21.61 -2.45
N SER A 25 -19.82 -20.94 -3.59
CA SER A 25 -19.67 -21.64 -4.87
C SER A 25 -18.29 -22.32 -4.92
N PRO A 26 -18.20 -23.59 -5.30
CA PRO A 26 -16.91 -24.27 -5.44
C PRO A 26 -16.19 -23.78 -6.71
N LEU A 27 -14.99 -23.24 -6.53
CA LEU A 27 -14.06 -22.95 -7.61
C LEU A 27 -13.73 -24.26 -8.35
N HIS A 28 -13.92 -24.27 -9.67
CA HIS A 28 -13.45 -25.35 -10.54
C HIS A 28 -11.92 -25.51 -10.42
N PRO A 29 -11.39 -26.75 -10.33
CA PRO A 29 -9.95 -26.97 -10.34
C PRO A 29 -9.38 -26.71 -11.74
N ILE A 30 -8.31 -25.92 -11.78
CA ILE A 30 -7.44 -25.71 -12.96
C ILE A 30 -6.71 -27.04 -13.23
N PRO A 31 -6.73 -27.59 -14.46
CA PRO A 31 -6.02 -28.83 -14.76
C PRO A 31 -4.49 -28.64 -14.70
N PRO A 32 -3.72 -29.65 -14.25
CA PRO A 32 -2.26 -29.55 -14.24
C PRO A 32 -1.71 -29.59 -15.66
N LEU A 33 -0.84 -28.63 -16.00
CA LEU A 33 -0.03 -28.67 -17.21
C LEU A 33 0.91 -29.88 -17.14
N ALA A 34 0.73 -30.81 -18.06
CA ALA A 34 1.53 -32.02 -18.18
C ALA A 34 2.99 -31.67 -18.49
N HIS A 35 3.90 -32.06 -17.60
CA HIS A 35 5.33 -32.14 -17.87
C HIS A 35 5.60 -33.23 -18.91
N HIS A 36 6.07 -32.85 -20.09
CA HIS A 36 6.88 -33.71 -20.93
C HIS A 36 8.32 -33.20 -20.94
N VAL A 37 9.13 -33.72 -20.02
CA VAL A 37 10.58 -33.72 -20.17
C VAL A 37 11.00 -35.18 -20.28
N ARG A 38 11.34 -35.59 -21.50
CA ARG A 38 12.02 -36.86 -21.76
C ARG A 38 13.38 -36.83 -21.06
N CYS A 39 13.58 -37.78 -20.15
CA CYS A 39 14.86 -38.06 -19.54
C CYS A 39 15.67 -38.92 -20.55
N GLY A 40 16.71 -38.33 -21.14
CA GLY A 40 17.74 -39.06 -21.88
C GLY A 40 18.84 -39.49 -20.92
N LEU A 41 18.97 -40.80 -20.72
CA LEU A 41 20.06 -41.46 -20.00
C LEU A 41 21.23 -41.76 -20.94
N GLY A 42 22.45 -41.71 -20.39
CA GLY A 42 23.69 -42.28 -20.94
C GLY A 42 24.58 -41.25 -21.64
N GLU A 43 25.89 -41.14 -21.43
CA GLU A 43 26.92 -42.01 -20.84
C GLU A 43 28.02 -41.06 -20.31
N GLY A 44 28.64 -41.21 -19.13
CA GLY A 44 29.59 -42.27 -18.82
C GLY A 44 31.02 -41.94 -19.29
N SER A 45 31.81 -41.17 -18.53
CA SER A 45 33.28 -41.25 -18.63
C SER A 45 34.04 -40.72 -17.39
N ARG A 46 34.54 -41.71 -16.62
CA ARG A 46 35.87 -41.84 -15.98
C ARG A 46 36.40 -40.76 -15.03
N ALA A 47 36.58 -41.23 -13.79
CA ALA A 47 37.41 -40.69 -12.73
C ALA A 47 38.88 -41.18 -12.80
N THR A 48 39.81 -40.30 -12.43
CA THR A 48 41.18 -40.51 -11.87
C THR A 48 41.68 -39.12 -11.45
N ALA A 49 42.41 -38.82 -10.36
CA ALA A 49 42.89 -39.53 -9.18
C ALA A 49 43.39 -38.45 -8.18
N ALA A 50 43.26 -38.74 -6.88
CA ALA A 50 44.25 -38.51 -5.82
C ALA A 50 44.70 -37.08 -5.39
N GLY A 51 44.54 -36.81 -4.09
CA GLY A 51 45.20 -35.74 -3.34
C GLY A 51 44.50 -35.46 -2.00
N THR A 52 45.16 -35.80 -0.88
CA THR A 52 44.77 -35.52 0.51
C THR A 52 46.00 -34.99 1.26
N PRO A 53 45.88 -34.43 2.47
CA PRO A 53 45.21 -33.17 2.85
C PRO A 53 46.23 -32.22 3.54
N ASP A 54 45.95 -30.94 3.70
CA ASP A 54 46.68 -30.15 4.72
C ASP A 54 45.79 -29.16 5.47
N SER A 55 46.11 -29.10 6.74
CA SER A 55 45.39 -28.59 7.87
C SER A 55 45.45 -27.06 7.99
N ALA A 56 44.29 -26.44 8.22
CA ALA A 56 44.24 -25.15 8.89
C ALA A 56 43.03 -25.14 9.82
N ARG A 57 43.33 -25.23 11.12
CA ARG A 57 42.36 -25.04 12.21
C ARG A 57 41.89 -23.59 12.17
N GLY A 58 40.71 -23.36 11.61
CA GLY A 58 39.95 -22.12 11.75
C GLY A 58 38.69 -22.43 12.52
N THR A 59 38.62 -21.98 13.77
CA THR A 59 37.44 -22.04 14.63
C THR A 59 36.19 -21.64 13.86
N CYS A 60 35.24 -22.58 13.71
CA CYS A 60 33.92 -22.32 13.16
C CYS A 60 33.16 -21.42 14.14
N ARG A 61 33.33 -20.11 13.98
CA ARG A 61 32.50 -19.12 14.65
C ARG A 61 31.20 -19.13 13.88
N THR A 62 30.17 -19.74 14.45
CA THR A 62 28.80 -19.71 13.95
C THR A 62 28.38 -18.24 13.83
N VAL A 63 28.51 -17.67 12.65
CA VAL A 63 27.86 -16.41 12.31
C VAL A 63 26.40 -16.78 12.10
N VAL A 64 25.58 -16.45 13.10
CA VAL A 64 24.13 -16.41 12.96
C VAL A 64 23.83 -15.50 11.76
N ARG A 65 23.48 -16.09 10.61
CA ARG A 65 23.01 -15.35 9.45
C ARG A 65 21.56 -14.93 9.71
N GLU A 66 21.35 -13.63 9.83
CA GLU A 66 20.04 -13.00 9.77
C GLU A 66 19.33 -13.44 8.46
N PRO A 67 18.06 -13.86 8.48
CA PRO A 67 17.35 -14.28 7.28
C PRO A 67 16.82 -13.06 6.53
N GLY A 68 17.34 -12.76 5.33
CA GLY A 68 16.71 -11.72 4.49
C GLY A 68 17.45 -11.20 3.25
N GLU A 69 18.68 -11.62 2.97
CA GLU A 69 19.39 -11.20 1.75
C GLU A 69 19.11 -12.20 0.62
N SER A 70 18.03 -11.96 -0.13
CA SER A 70 17.78 -12.67 -1.39
C SER A 70 18.90 -12.32 -2.37
N ALA A 71 19.64 -13.34 -2.80
CA ALA A 71 20.76 -13.22 -3.73
C ALA A 71 20.32 -12.55 -5.04
N VAL A 72 20.69 -11.28 -5.18
CA VAL A 72 20.60 -10.51 -6.42
C VAL A 72 21.87 -10.82 -7.22
N SER A 73 21.74 -11.32 -8.44
CA SER A 73 22.88 -11.73 -9.28
C SER A 73 23.72 -10.54 -9.75
N GLU A 74 25.01 -10.77 -10.03
CA GLU A 74 26.04 -9.76 -10.38
C GLU A 74 25.77 -8.91 -11.63
N THR A 75 24.67 -9.14 -12.38
CA THR A 75 24.32 -8.39 -13.60
C THR A 75 23.41 -7.19 -13.34
N ASP A 76 22.89 -7.03 -12.12
CA ASP A 76 22.12 -5.85 -11.76
C ASP A 76 23.07 -4.66 -11.50
N ALA A 77 23.04 -3.66 -12.37
CA ALA A 77 23.92 -2.49 -12.27
C ALA A 77 23.51 -1.63 -11.06
N ARG A 78 24.07 -1.95 -9.90
CA ARG A 78 23.98 -1.14 -8.68
C ARG A 78 24.67 0.20 -8.94
N ARG A 79 23.95 1.30 -8.73
CA ARG A 79 24.40 2.66 -9.03
C ARG A 79 24.09 3.58 -7.87
N SER A 80 25.04 4.46 -7.56
CA SER A 80 24.88 5.49 -6.54
C SER A 80 24.47 6.81 -7.18
N PHE A 81 23.52 7.50 -6.53
CA PHE A 81 22.98 8.77 -6.97
C PHE A 81 22.96 9.76 -5.80
N PRO A 82 23.54 10.96 -5.94
CA PRO A 82 23.48 11.97 -4.89
C PRO A 82 22.08 12.55 -4.72
N SER A 83 21.79 13.09 -3.54
CA SER A 83 20.57 13.84 -3.26
C SER A 83 20.36 14.98 -4.27
N GLY A 84 19.11 15.18 -4.67
CA GLY A 84 18.71 16.13 -5.72
C GLY A 84 18.72 15.55 -7.13
N THR A 85 19.27 14.35 -7.35
CA THR A 85 19.30 13.75 -8.69
C THR A 85 17.90 13.40 -9.18
N CYS A 86 17.52 13.93 -10.35
CA CYS A 86 16.32 13.52 -11.07
C CYS A 86 16.64 12.29 -11.91
N LEU A 87 16.01 11.15 -11.61
CA LEU A 87 16.25 9.88 -12.31
C LEU A 87 15.49 9.83 -13.63
N PHE A 88 14.25 10.31 -13.63
CA PHE A 88 13.40 10.47 -14.81
C PHE A 88 12.25 11.43 -14.50
N ARG A 89 11.64 11.99 -15.54
CA ARG A 89 10.48 12.86 -15.45
C ARG A 89 9.21 12.15 -15.88
N GLU A 90 8.08 12.67 -15.40
CA GLU A 90 6.77 12.27 -15.89
C GLU A 90 6.67 12.46 -17.41
N GLY A 91 6.18 11.46 -18.12
CA GLY A 91 6.06 11.46 -19.58
C GLY A 91 7.29 10.91 -20.33
N ASP A 92 8.45 10.81 -19.68
CA ASP A 92 9.65 10.24 -20.30
C ASP A 92 9.40 8.79 -20.72
N HIS A 93 10.10 8.33 -21.77
CA HIS A 93 10.17 6.92 -22.08
C HIS A 93 11.24 6.27 -21.20
N GLY A 94 10.95 5.09 -20.63
CA GLY A 94 11.92 4.33 -19.87
C GLY A 94 11.53 2.86 -19.83
N GLN A 95 12.52 1.99 -19.97
CA GLN A 95 12.35 0.53 -20.03
C GLN A 95 13.01 -0.16 -18.84
N GLU A 96 13.41 0.59 -17.83
CA GLU A 96 14.04 0.08 -16.63
C GLU A 96 13.24 0.45 -15.38
N MET A 97 13.30 -0.37 -14.35
CA MET A 97 12.81 -0.06 -13.02
C MET A 97 13.96 0.05 -12.03
N TYR A 98 13.66 0.59 -10.86
CA TYR A 98 14.65 0.85 -9.82
C TYR A 98 14.22 0.19 -8.53
N ILE A 99 15.17 -0.44 -7.82
CA ILE A 99 14.98 -0.95 -6.46
C ILE A 99 15.88 -0.14 -5.52
N ILE A 100 15.32 0.40 -4.44
CA ILE A 100 16.06 1.22 -3.48
C ILE A 100 16.80 0.31 -2.52
N VAL A 101 18.13 0.32 -2.56
CA VAL A 101 18.97 -0.41 -1.61
C VAL A 101 19.22 0.42 -0.36
N SER A 102 19.51 1.71 -0.55
CA SER A 102 19.69 2.70 0.52
C SER A 102 19.23 4.09 0.06
N GLY A 103 19.06 5.02 1.01
CA GLY A 103 18.54 6.36 0.75
C GLY A 103 17.02 6.40 0.51
N ARG A 104 16.55 7.50 -0.08
CA ARG A 104 15.12 7.75 -0.31
C ARG A 104 14.88 8.40 -1.65
N VAL A 105 13.79 8.01 -2.30
CA VAL A 105 13.37 8.58 -3.59
C VAL A 105 11.96 9.14 -3.48
N ARG A 106 11.79 10.39 -3.86
CA ARG A 106 10.48 11.06 -3.92
C ARG A 106 9.89 10.91 -5.31
N ILE A 107 8.63 10.50 -5.36
CA ILE A 107 7.83 10.46 -6.58
C ILE A 107 6.89 11.67 -6.56
N SER A 108 6.90 12.46 -7.62
CA SER A 108 5.99 13.59 -7.82
C SER A 108 5.24 13.49 -9.14
N ARG A 109 4.10 14.19 -9.24
CA ARG A 109 3.32 14.37 -10.45
C ARG A 109 2.94 15.82 -10.64
N ARG A 110 2.80 16.25 -11.88
CA ARG A 110 2.31 17.59 -12.17
C ARG A 110 0.78 17.61 -12.13
N VAL A 111 0.21 18.41 -11.23
CA VAL A 111 -1.24 18.59 -11.09
C VAL A 111 -1.56 20.08 -11.13
N ARG A 112 -2.31 20.52 -12.16
CA ARG A 112 -2.64 21.94 -12.40
C ARG A 112 -1.39 22.83 -12.41
N ASP A 113 -0.38 22.42 -13.18
CA ASP A 113 0.92 23.08 -13.32
C ASP A 113 1.77 23.20 -12.05
N VAL A 114 1.37 22.51 -10.97
CA VAL A 114 2.15 22.43 -9.73
C VAL A 114 2.64 21.01 -9.52
N ASP A 115 3.94 20.86 -9.28
CA ASP A 115 4.51 19.56 -8.92
C ASP A 115 4.03 19.18 -7.52
N ARG A 116 3.30 18.07 -7.43
CA ARG A 116 2.73 17.51 -6.21
C ARG A 116 3.46 16.23 -5.87
N VAL A 117 3.98 16.16 -4.65
CA VAL A 117 4.59 14.93 -4.14
C VAL A 117 3.50 13.87 -4.01
N VAL A 118 3.71 12.70 -4.59
CA VAL A 118 2.79 11.56 -4.45
C VAL A 118 3.20 10.74 -3.24
N THR A 119 4.50 10.43 -3.12
CA THR A 119 5.04 9.63 -2.02
C THR A 119 6.56 9.77 -1.95
N THR A 120 7.15 9.42 -0.81
CA THR A 120 8.60 9.22 -0.65
C THR A 120 8.87 7.76 -0.30
N LEU A 121 9.60 7.08 -1.16
CA LEU A 121 9.88 5.66 -1.07
C LEU A 121 11.14 5.39 -0.23
N PRO A 122 11.04 4.58 0.84
CA PRO A 122 12.18 4.14 1.65
C PRO A 122 12.95 2.96 1.02
N PRO A 123 14.09 2.55 1.62
CA PRO A 123 14.81 1.36 1.22
C PRO A 123 13.93 0.09 1.19
N GLY A 124 14.16 -0.76 0.21
CA GLY A 124 13.41 -2.00 -0.03
C GLY A 124 12.08 -1.81 -0.77
N GLU A 125 11.76 -0.59 -1.20
CA GLU A 125 10.73 -0.29 -2.21
C GLU A 125 11.31 -0.26 -3.62
N PHE A 126 10.43 -0.34 -4.61
CA PHE A 126 10.77 -0.23 -6.03
C PHE A 126 9.87 0.80 -6.74
N PHE A 127 10.34 1.33 -7.87
CA PHE A 127 9.58 2.28 -8.68
C PHE A 127 9.98 2.22 -10.16
N GLY A 128 9.16 2.81 -11.01
CA GLY A 128 9.34 2.77 -12.46
C GLY A 128 8.84 1.47 -13.11
N GLU A 129 8.27 0.57 -12.31
CA GLU A 129 7.73 -0.72 -12.73
C GLU A 129 6.59 -0.58 -13.73
N LEU A 130 5.79 0.49 -13.64
CA LEU A 130 4.64 0.68 -14.51
C LEU A 130 5.05 0.91 -15.97
N ALA A 131 6.17 1.61 -16.18
CA ALA A 131 6.71 1.88 -17.51
C ALA A 131 7.30 0.60 -18.10
N LEU A 132 8.04 -0.15 -17.27
CA LEU A 132 8.60 -1.45 -17.62
C LEU A 132 7.52 -2.46 -18.01
N LEU A 133 6.50 -2.64 -17.17
CA LEU A 133 5.50 -3.71 -17.29
C LEU A 133 4.41 -3.43 -18.33
N ASN A 134 4.04 -2.17 -18.54
CA ASN A 134 2.96 -1.80 -19.44
C ASN A 134 3.46 -1.18 -20.75
N GLU A 135 4.79 -1.07 -20.94
CA GLU A 135 5.42 -0.38 -22.07
C GLU A 135 4.88 1.06 -22.25
N ARG A 136 4.59 1.74 -21.15
CA ARG A 136 4.07 3.12 -21.12
C ARG A 136 5.14 4.10 -20.68
N SER A 137 4.90 5.38 -20.97
CA SER A 137 5.70 6.48 -20.42
C SER A 137 5.70 6.49 -18.89
N ARG A 138 6.74 7.09 -18.30
CA ARG A 138 6.89 7.30 -16.86
C ARG A 138 5.67 8.01 -16.30
N SER A 139 5.06 7.40 -15.29
CA SER A 139 3.82 7.90 -14.68
C SER A 139 4.04 9.01 -13.65
N GLY A 140 5.26 9.52 -13.50
CA GLY A 140 5.63 10.48 -12.47
C GLY A 140 7.11 10.82 -12.57
N THR A 141 7.54 11.86 -11.89
CA THR A 141 8.94 12.28 -11.78
C THR A 141 9.55 11.63 -10.54
N ALA A 142 10.73 11.02 -10.67
CA ALA A 142 11.46 10.40 -9.57
C ALA A 142 12.73 11.20 -9.24
N THR A 143 12.83 11.69 -8.01
CA THR A 143 13.96 12.49 -7.54
C THR A 143 14.55 11.89 -6.27
N VAL A 144 15.86 11.70 -6.23
CA VAL A 144 16.60 11.27 -5.04
C VAL A 144 16.59 12.38 -4.01
N VAL A 145 16.25 12.10 -2.76
CA VAL A 145 16.14 13.11 -1.69
C VAL A 145 17.14 12.92 -0.55
N GLU A 146 17.70 11.73 -0.48
CA GLU A 146 18.78 11.32 0.40
C GLU A 146 19.70 10.47 -0.48
N ASP A 147 21.02 10.67 -0.39
CA ASP A 147 22.01 9.92 -1.18
C ASP A 147 21.63 8.44 -1.24
N ALA A 148 21.40 7.95 -2.45
CA ALA A 148 20.72 6.69 -2.67
C ALA A 148 21.57 5.74 -3.50
N GLU A 149 21.49 4.48 -3.13
CA GLU A 149 22.02 3.38 -3.91
C GLU A 149 20.87 2.58 -4.48
N LEU A 150 20.83 2.48 -5.80
CA LEU A 150 19.71 1.90 -6.53
C LEU A 150 20.18 0.75 -7.40
N LEU A 151 19.36 -0.30 -7.45
CA LEU A 151 19.48 -1.36 -8.43
C LEU A 151 18.73 -0.95 -9.69
N VAL A 152 19.40 -0.90 -10.84
CA VAL A 152 18.75 -0.63 -12.14
C VAL A 152 18.44 -1.94 -12.82
N VAL A 153 17.15 -2.22 -13.03
CA VAL A 153 16.66 -3.49 -13.55
C VAL A 153 15.96 -3.26 -14.89
N GLY A 154 16.54 -3.77 -15.97
CA GLY A 154 15.93 -3.76 -17.31
C GLY A 154 14.91 -4.89 -17.52
N PRO A 155 14.29 -4.99 -18.71
CA PRO A 155 13.27 -6.00 -19.01
C PRO A 155 13.77 -7.43 -18.87
N ASP A 156 14.90 -7.75 -19.54
CA ASP A 156 15.47 -9.09 -19.52
C ASP A 156 15.86 -9.53 -18.10
N THR A 157 16.46 -8.59 -17.34
CA THR A 157 16.85 -8.85 -15.95
C THR A 157 15.64 -9.00 -15.04
N PHE A 158 14.59 -8.21 -15.25
CA PHE A 158 13.34 -8.33 -14.51
C PHE A 158 12.68 -9.68 -14.75
N GLU A 159 12.57 -10.11 -16.01
CA GLU A 159 12.05 -11.44 -16.34
C GLU A 159 12.87 -12.55 -15.65
N ALA A 160 14.20 -12.49 -15.77
CA ALA A 160 15.09 -13.44 -15.12
C ALA A 160 14.91 -13.47 -13.60
N LEU A 161 14.73 -12.31 -12.95
CA LEU A 161 14.48 -12.22 -11.51
C LEU A 161 13.15 -12.90 -11.12
N ILE A 162 12.09 -12.71 -11.90
CA ILE A 162 10.80 -13.34 -11.65
C ILE A 162 10.85 -14.86 -11.84
N TYR A 163 11.53 -15.34 -12.88
CA TYR A 163 11.65 -16.77 -13.17
C TYR A 163 12.55 -17.51 -12.17
N ASN A 164 13.67 -16.93 -11.78
CA ASN A 164 14.67 -17.60 -10.94
C ASN A 164 14.44 -17.40 -9.44
N HIS A 165 13.70 -16.36 -9.02
CA HIS A 165 13.52 -16.01 -7.62
C HIS A 165 12.04 -15.77 -7.28
N ARG A 166 11.34 -16.86 -6.93
CA ARG A 166 9.92 -16.84 -6.56
C ARG A 166 9.60 -15.85 -5.44
N GLU A 167 10.51 -15.68 -4.49
CA GLU A 167 10.39 -14.76 -3.36
C GLU A 167 10.29 -13.30 -3.83
N VAL A 168 11.05 -12.94 -4.87
CA VAL A 168 11.04 -11.58 -5.46
C VAL A 168 9.69 -11.31 -6.11
N ALA A 169 9.18 -12.25 -6.91
CA ALA A 169 7.87 -12.14 -7.53
C ALA A 169 6.74 -11.98 -6.49
N LEU A 170 6.74 -12.79 -5.43
CA LEU A 170 5.76 -12.67 -4.35
C LEU A 170 5.89 -11.35 -3.59
N ARG A 171 7.10 -10.83 -3.38
CA ARG A 171 7.33 -9.53 -2.74
C ARG A 171 6.79 -8.39 -3.61
N LEU A 172 7.02 -8.44 -4.93
CA LEU A 172 6.48 -7.50 -5.90
C LEU A 172 4.94 -7.49 -5.86
N ILE A 173 4.31 -8.67 -6.00
CA ILE A 173 2.84 -8.81 -5.97
C ILE A 173 2.26 -8.25 -4.67
N ARG A 174 2.84 -8.59 -3.51
CA ARG A 174 2.37 -8.08 -2.21
C ARG A 174 2.55 -6.56 -2.07
N ARG A 175 3.57 -5.97 -2.69
CA ARG A 175 3.78 -4.51 -2.69
C ARG A 175 2.76 -3.81 -3.59
N LEU A 176 2.52 -4.34 -4.80
CA LEU A 176 1.51 -3.80 -5.71
C LEU A 176 0.10 -3.93 -5.14
N ALA A 177 -0.23 -5.06 -4.52
CA ALA A 177 -1.52 -5.26 -3.84
C ALA A 177 -1.74 -4.22 -2.72
N ARG A 178 -0.72 -3.97 -1.90
CA ARG A 178 -0.78 -2.91 -0.86
C ARG A 178 -0.98 -1.53 -1.45
N ARG A 179 -0.23 -1.16 -2.51
CA ARG A 179 -0.41 0.13 -3.20
C ARG A 179 -1.83 0.28 -3.77
N LEU A 180 -2.40 -0.80 -4.30
CA LEU A 180 -3.78 -0.81 -4.80
C LEU A 180 -4.80 -0.64 -3.67
N GLU A 181 -4.61 -1.33 -2.55
CA GLU A 181 -5.45 -1.17 -1.36
C GLU A 181 -5.39 0.26 -0.83
N ASP A 182 -4.20 0.86 -0.71
CA ASP A 182 -4.01 2.24 -0.28
C ASP A 182 -4.73 3.22 -1.21
N ALA A 183 -4.60 3.03 -2.54
CA ALA A 183 -5.28 3.86 -3.54
C ALA A 183 -6.80 3.75 -3.44
N ASN A 184 -7.34 2.54 -3.27
CA ASN A 184 -8.79 2.32 -3.08
C ASN A 184 -9.30 2.96 -1.80
N GLN A 185 -8.50 2.95 -0.73
CA GLN A 185 -8.84 3.63 0.51
C GLN A 185 -8.81 5.16 0.33
N ASP A 186 -7.85 5.71 -0.42
CA ASP A 186 -7.83 7.14 -0.76
C ASP A 186 -9.09 7.54 -1.55
N ILE A 187 -9.51 6.72 -2.52
CA ILE A 187 -10.78 6.91 -3.24
C ILE A 187 -11.97 6.92 -2.26
N THR A 188 -11.99 6.01 -1.30
CA THR A 188 -13.06 5.94 -0.29
C THR A 188 -13.14 7.23 0.54
N LEU A 189 -11.99 7.81 0.92
CA LEU A 189 -11.96 9.09 1.63
C LEU A 189 -12.56 10.23 0.78
N LEU A 190 -12.37 10.21 -0.54
CA LEU A 190 -12.93 11.24 -1.43
C LEU A 190 -14.47 11.18 -1.55
N LEU A 191 -15.11 10.09 -1.11
CA LEU A 191 -16.58 9.96 -1.14
C LEU A 191 -17.28 10.76 -0.02
N TYR A 192 -16.57 11.10 1.06
CA TYR A 192 -17.13 11.93 2.12
C TYR A 192 -17.23 13.38 1.65
N ARG A 193 -18.44 13.96 1.65
CA ARG A 193 -18.68 15.34 1.20
C ARG A 193 -17.97 16.37 2.09
N ASP A 194 -18.10 16.22 3.40
CA ASP A 194 -17.61 17.16 4.41
C ASP A 194 -16.07 17.02 4.64
N PRO A 195 -15.29 18.12 4.55
CA PRO A 195 -13.86 18.11 4.84
C PRO A 195 -13.51 17.62 6.25
N GLY A 196 -14.36 17.91 7.24
CA GLY A 196 -14.19 17.44 8.62
C GLY A 196 -14.25 15.93 8.72
N SER A 197 -15.28 15.34 8.10
CA SER A 197 -15.51 13.90 8.05
C SER A 197 -14.37 13.21 7.28
N ARG A 198 -13.96 13.76 6.13
CA ARG A 198 -12.78 13.30 5.38
C ARG A 198 -11.54 13.21 6.25
N LEU A 199 -11.22 14.30 6.94
CA LEU A 199 -10.04 14.36 7.79
C LEU A 199 -10.14 13.40 8.97
N ALA A 200 -11.30 13.30 9.63
CA ALA A 200 -11.48 12.38 10.76
C ALA A 200 -11.27 10.92 10.35
N HIS A 201 -11.87 10.49 9.22
CA HIS A 201 -11.69 9.13 8.69
C HIS A 201 -10.24 8.89 8.26
N ALA A 202 -9.58 9.88 7.66
CA ALA A 202 -8.17 9.80 7.29
C ALA A 202 -7.28 9.61 8.52
N LEU A 203 -7.43 10.45 9.54
CA LEU A 203 -6.66 10.37 10.78
C LEU A 203 -6.86 9.02 11.46
N LYS A 204 -8.09 8.49 11.51
CA LYS A 204 -8.37 7.16 12.06
C LYS A 204 -7.64 6.06 11.29
N ARG A 205 -7.69 6.12 9.95
CA ARG A 205 -7.01 5.16 9.07
C ARG A 205 -5.50 5.16 9.29
N PHE A 206 -4.87 6.33 9.32
CA PHE A 206 -3.42 6.46 9.53
C PHE A 206 -3.00 6.06 10.94
N ALA A 207 -3.81 6.39 11.96
CA ALA A 207 -3.57 5.94 13.33
C ALA A 207 -3.54 4.40 13.43
N CYS A 208 -4.46 3.70 12.76
CA CYS A 208 -4.53 2.23 12.81
C CYS A 208 -3.41 1.54 12.02
N SER A 209 -2.99 2.12 10.90
CA SER A 209 -2.04 1.49 9.97
C SER A 209 -0.57 1.83 10.27
N HIS A 210 -0.31 3.07 10.68
CA HIS A 210 1.05 3.62 10.81
C HIS A 210 1.27 4.36 12.15
N GLY A 211 0.25 4.43 13.00
CA GLY A 211 0.31 5.15 14.26
C GLY A 211 1.21 4.47 15.30
N GLN A 212 2.08 5.25 15.92
CA GLN A 212 2.92 4.83 17.03
C GLN A 212 2.34 5.35 18.34
N ARG A 213 1.97 4.44 19.25
CA ARG A 213 1.48 4.84 20.58
C ARG A 213 2.62 5.45 21.40
N ARG A 214 2.42 6.68 21.89
CA ARG A 214 3.30 7.41 22.80
C ARG A 214 2.50 7.81 24.04
N GLY A 215 2.51 6.96 25.07
CA GLY A 215 1.63 7.12 26.22
C GLY A 215 0.16 6.99 25.79
N ASP A 216 -0.65 8.01 26.13
CA ASP A 216 -2.07 8.08 25.76
C ASP A 216 -2.31 8.62 24.34
N ASN A 217 -1.26 9.14 23.68
CA ASN A 217 -1.33 9.76 22.37
C ASN A 217 -0.90 8.80 21.26
N VAL A 218 -1.32 9.08 20.03
CA VAL A 218 -0.87 8.36 18.83
C VAL A 218 -0.13 9.33 17.93
N HIS A 219 1.14 9.04 17.69
CA HIS A 219 1.99 9.78 16.77
C HIS A 219 1.85 9.20 15.35
N ILE A 220 1.55 10.04 14.38
CA ILE A 220 1.47 9.69 12.97
C ILE A 220 2.54 10.48 12.23
N SER A 221 3.45 9.79 11.55
CA SER A 221 4.47 10.39 10.67
C SER A 221 3.84 10.78 9.33
N LEU A 222 2.94 11.76 9.38
CA LEU A 222 2.19 12.31 8.26
C LEU A 222 1.84 13.76 8.59
N GLY A 223 2.20 14.70 7.71
CA GLY A 223 1.91 16.12 7.91
C GLY A 223 0.80 16.69 7.03
N VAL A 224 0.62 18.01 7.12
CA VAL A 224 -0.48 18.75 6.47
C VAL A 224 -0.45 18.62 4.94
N LEU A 225 0.73 18.72 4.34
CA LEU A 225 0.85 18.69 2.88
C LEU A 225 0.45 17.33 2.31
N GLU A 226 0.88 16.23 2.93
CA GLU A 226 0.52 14.89 2.47
C GLU A 226 -0.98 14.61 2.67
N LEU A 227 -1.58 15.08 3.77
CA LEU A 227 -3.03 15.02 3.93
C LEU A 227 -3.77 15.83 2.86
N ALA A 228 -3.29 17.02 2.50
CA ALA A 228 -3.89 17.85 1.45
C ALA A 228 -3.98 17.10 0.13
N LEU A 229 -2.90 16.40 -0.22
CA LEU A 229 -2.80 15.59 -1.42
C LEU A 229 -3.79 14.42 -1.41
N ARG A 230 -3.80 13.65 -0.33
CA ARG A 230 -4.63 12.44 -0.22
C ARG A 230 -6.13 12.74 -0.10
N LEU A 231 -6.49 13.87 0.52
CA LEU A 231 -7.89 14.25 0.71
C LEU A 231 -8.44 15.15 -0.41
N GLY A 232 -7.57 15.58 -1.34
CA GLY A 232 -7.91 16.53 -2.38
C GLY A 232 -8.35 17.90 -1.83
N LEU A 233 -7.80 18.29 -0.68
CA LEU A 233 -8.11 19.54 0.03
C LEU A 233 -6.92 20.50 -0.06
N GLN A 234 -7.16 21.80 0.16
CA GLN A 234 -6.04 22.76 0.27
C GLN A 234 -5.49 22.76 1.70
N ALA A 235 -4.18 23.01 1.86
CA ALA A 235 -3.53 23.04 3.17
C ALA A 235 -4.22 23.98 4.19
N PRO A 236 -4.62 25.22 3.82
CA PRO A 236 -5.34 26.10 4.75
C PRO A 236 -6.72 25.57 5.17
N GLU A 237 -7.34 24.71 4.38
CA GLU A 237 -8.59 24.06 4.76
C GLU A 237 -8.36 22.96 5.80
N ILE A 238 -7.30 22.16 5.61
CA ILE A 238 -6.91 21.13 6.58
C ILE A 238 -6.50 21.77 7.90
N GLU A 239 -5.66 22.80 7.89
CA GLU A 239 -5.22 23.49 9.11
C GLU A 239 -6.40 24.06 9.91
N ARG A 240 -7.41 24.61 9.23
CA ARG A 240 -8.65 25.08 9.87
C ARG A 240 -9.39 23.94 10.57
N VAL A 241 -9.49 22.77 9.94
CA VAL A 241 -10.17 21.61 10.54
C VAL A 241 -9.33 21.00 11.68
N LEU A 242 -8.00 20.86 11.50
CA LEU A 242 -7.08 20.38 12.53
C LEU A 242 -7.11 21.28 13.77
N THR A 243 -7.18 22.60 13.58
CA THR A 243 -7.32 23.55 14.70
C THR A 243 -8.61 23.30 15.48
N ARG A 244 -9.75 23.11 14.80
CA ARG A 244 -11.02 22.75 15.46
C ARG A 244 -10.94 21.40 16.19
N PHE A 245 -10.23 20.43 15.62
CA PHE A 245 -10.01 19.13 16.25
C PHE A 245 -9.12 19.26 17.49
N ARG A 246 -8.15 20.18 17.47
CA ARG A 246 -7.33 20.52 18.63
C ARG A 246 -8.14 21.17 19.74
N ASP A 247 -9.04 22.11 19.42
CA ASP A 247 -9.93 22.74 20.38
C ASP A 247 -10.87 21.72 21.07
N LYS A 248 -11.20 20.62 20.36
CA LYS A 248 -12.00 19.49 20.88
C LYS A 248 -11.16 18.39 21.54
N GLY A 249 -9.84 18.53 21.58
CA GLY A 249 -8.92 17.55 22.16
C GLY A 249 -8.85 16.21 21.42
N LEU A 250 -9.12 16.22 20.11
CA LEU A 250 -8.92 15.08 19.20
C LEU A 250 -7.49 15.05 18.64
N VAL A 251 -6.94 16.23 18.35
CA VAL A 251 -5.55 16.44 17.91
C VAL A 251 -4.83 17.20 19.02
N VAL A 252 -3.61 16.79 19.35
CA VAL A 252 -2.79 17.46 20.37
C VAL A 252 -1.86 18.47 19.71
N ALA A 253 -1.14 18.01 18.68
CA ALA A 253 -0.19 18.81 17.92
C ALA A 253 -0.20 18.36 16.45
N PHE A 254 0.22 19.26 15.57
CA PHE A 254 0.46 18.97 14.17
C PHE A 254 1.49 19.94 13.59
N ASP A 255 2.32 19.46 12.68
CA ASP A 255 3.26 20.27 11.90
C ASP A 255 3.36 19.79 10.44
N GLU A 256 4.47 20.15 9.76
CA GLU A 256 4.70 19.82 8.36
C GLU A 256 4.90 18.33 8.09
N ASP A 257 5.35 17.55 9.09
CA ASP A 257 5.78 16.16 8.94
C ASP A 257 5.04 15.18 9.86
N HIS A 258 4.43 15.67 10.94
CA HIS A 258 3.78 14.81 11.92
C HIS A 258 2.47 15.37 12.50
N ILE A 259 1.61 14.45 12.91
CA ILE A 259 0.36 14.74 13.62
C ILE A 259 0.29 13.86 14.87
N GLU A 260 -0.01 14.48 16.00
CA GLU A 260 -0.27 13.80 17.26
C GLU A 260 -1.77 13.80 17.56
N LEU A 261 -2.34 12.61 17.60
CA LEU A 261 -3.71 12.41 18.06
C LEU A 261 -3.73 12.23 19.57
N GLY A 262 -4.79 12.73 20.20
CA GLY A 262 -5.09 12.41 21.58
C GLY A 262 -5.60 10.97 21.73
N ASP A 263 -6.29 10.70 22.85
CA ASP A 263 -6.89 9.39 23.13
C ASP A 263 -7.67 8.84 21.91
N PRO A 264 -7.29 7.67 21.37
CA PRO A 264 -7.93 7.03 20.22
C PRO A 264 -9.45 6.88 20.39
N ASN A 265 -9.92 6.66 21.63
CA ASN A 265 -11.33 6.46 21.91
C ASN A 265 -12.17 7.73 21.68
N ARG A 266 -11.56 8.91 21.69
CA ARG A 266 -12.26 10.17 21.39
C ARG A 266 -12.53 10.29 19.90
N LEU A 267 -11.58 9.89 19.06
CA LEU A 267 -11.75 9.91 17.61
C LEU A 267 -12.84 8.91 17.18
N ASP A 268 -12.89 7.74 17.79
CA ASP A 268 -13.94 6.74 17.52
C ASP A 268 -15.32 7.27 17.88
N ARG A 269 -15.49 7.82 19.09
CA ARG A 269 -16.75 8.46 19.51
C ARG A 269 -17.16 9.60 18.60
N PHE A 270 -16.19 10.37 18.09
CA PHE A 270 -16.47 11.45 17.15
C PHE A 270 -16.95 10.92 15.79
N LEU A 271 -16.35 9.84 15.29
CA LEU A 271 -16.78 9.19 14.05
C LEU A 271 -18.18 8.57 14.19
N ASP A 272 -18.47 7.92 15.32
CA ASP A 272 -19.81 7.38 15.61
C ASP A 272 -20.87 8.50 15.60
N PHE A 273 -20.54 9.66 16.18
CA PHE A 273 -21.42 10.84 16.12
C PHE A 273 -21.63 11.36 14.69
N LEU A 274 -20.56 11.41 13.88
CA LEU A 274 -20.67 11.85 12.48
C LEU A 274 -21.51 10.88 11.65
N TYR A 275 -21.38 9.58 11.89
CA TYR A 275 -22.17 8.55 11.23
C TYR A 275 -23.65 8.70 11.55
N LEU A 276 -24.01 8.82 12.84
CA LEU A 276 -25.39 9.06 13.28
C LEU A 276 -25.96 10.31 12.63
N ARG A 277 -25.20 11.42 12.57
CA ARG A 277 -25.67 12.64 11.92
C ARG A 277 -25.96 12.44 10.42
N HIS A 278 -25.14 11.66 9.73
CA HIS A 278 -25.33 11.39 8.30
C HIS A 278 -26.56 10.49 8.06
N ASP A 279 -26.73 9.44 8.85
CA ASP A 279 -27.89 8.55 8.77
C ASP A 279 -29.19 9.29 9.12
N PHE A 280 -29.18 10.13 10.15
CA PHE A 280 -30.33 10.96 10.48
C PHE A 280 -30.66 12.01 9.42
N ALA A 281 -29.65 12.62 8.78
CA ALA A 281 -29.88 13.53 7.67
C ALA A 281 -30.51 12.80 6.47
N ALA A 282 -30.00 11.61 6.13
CA ALA A 282 -30.55 10.78 5.06
C ALA A 282 -31.99 10.32 5.32
N LEU A 283 -32.35 10.05 6.59
CA LEU A 283 -33.72 9.70 6.99
C LEU A 283 -34.70 10.89 6.94
N VAL A 284 -34.20 12.13 6.96
CA VAL A 284 -35.02 13.35 6.98
C VAL A 284 -35.12 13.98 5.59
N ASP A 285 -34.11 13.78 4.72
CA ASP A 285 -34.10 14.28 3.34
C ASP A 285 -34.87 13.38 2.35
N ASP A 286 -35.40 12.22 2.80
CA ASP A 286 -36.39 11.41 2.06
C ASP A 286 -37.83 11.94 2.33
N GLU A 287 -38.16 13.12 1.79
CA GLU A 287 -39.56 13.48 1.49
C GLU A 287 -39.69 13.91 0.02
N PRO A 288 -40.77 13.50 -0.67
CA PRO A 288 -40.81 13.23 -2.12
C PRO A 288 -40.72 14.45 -3.05
#